data_AF-A0A1X7SWT5-F1
#
_entry.id   AF-A0A1X7SWT5-F1
#
_cell.length_a   1.000
_cell.length_b   1.000
_cell.length_c   1.000
_cell.angle_alpha   90.00
_cell.angle_beta   90.00
_cell.angle_gamma   90.00
#
_symmetry.space_group_name_H-M   'P 1'
#
loop_
_entity.id
_entity.type
_entity.pdbx_description
1 polymer ?
#
loop_
_entity_poly.entity_id
_entity_poly.type
_entity_poly.pdbx_seq_one_letter_code
_entity_poly.pdbx_strand_id
1 'polypeptide(L)'
;LYQEDIYNFGDKDYSLPPSCLISVYSSPDAVPTLHYSVPVEGVADPVTFYIQMSQRTAHHTAVAANAASGNDETIPVLTKRRREGGFDIKTAKQKIKQVMIENHTDFAGLLQFSLVHVANKLFEVHMIPPEVQKSPTYDAIVTCFLSMMNILDSKSDLEEHCMTFLEALSSVGGPIERVAKRLREKWTTALEGALQFEQSVKRVRTNDQ
;
A
#
# COMPACT_ATOMS: atom_id res chain seq x y z
N LEU A 1 -22.81 -15.41 -11.52
CA LEU A 1 -22.81 -16.73 -10.88
C LEU A 1 -23.26 -17.72 -11.93
N TYR A 2 -22.42 -18.70 -12.27
CA TYR A 2 -22.89 -19.81 -13.09
C TYR A 2 -23.74 -20.71 -12.21
N GLN A 3 -24.74 -21.34 -12.82
CA GLN A 3 -25.68 -22.19 -12.08
C GLN A 3 -24.94 -23.37 -11.41
N GLU A 4 -23.85 -23.84 -12.02
CA GLU A 4 -22.95 -24.85 -11.45
C GLU A 4 -22.28 -24.39 -10.15
N ASP A 5 -21.89 -23.12 -10.03
CA ASP A 5 -21.29 -22.57 -8.80
C ASP A 5 -22.29 -22.53 -7.64
N ILE A 6 -23.58 -22.34 -7.97
CA ILE A 6 -24.68 -22.33 -6.99
C ILE A 6 -25.00 -23.76 -6.54
N TYR A 7 -25.06 -24.71 -7.48
CA TYR A 7 -25.39 -26.10 -7.17
C TYR A 7 -24.30 -26.82 -6.39
N ASN A 8 -23.04 -26.46 -6.60
CA ASN A 8 -21.90 -27.11 -5.93
C ASN A 8 -21.48 -26.37 -4.64
N PHE A 9 -22.28 -25.42 -4.15
CA PHE A 9 -21.98 -24.69 -2.93
C PHE A 9 -21.98 -25.63 -1.71
N GLY A 10 -20.83 -25.77 -1.06
CA GLY A 10 -20.64 -26.65 0.10
C GLY A 10 -20.26 -28.09 -0.24
N ASP A 11 -20.05 -28.41 -1.53
CA ASP A 11 -19.49 -29.69 -1.95
C ASP A 11 -18.00 -29.77 -1.58
N LYS A 12 -17.59 -30.92 -1.05
CA LYS A 12 -16.21 -31.18 -0.61
C LYS A 12 -15.22 -31.22 -1.76
N ASP A 13 -15.72 -31.54 -2.96
CA ASP A 13 -14.90 -31.66 -4.17
C ASP A 13 -14.89 -30.37 -5.01
N TYR A 14 -15.69 -29.37 -4.63
CA TYR A 14 -15.76 -28.09 -5.32
C TYR A 14 -14.87 -27.04 -4.64
N SER A 15 -13.68 -26.87 -5.20
CA SER A 15 -12.58 -26.11 -4.58
C SER A 15 -12.72 -24.59 -4.63
N LEU A 16 -13.69 -24.07 -5.39
CA LEU A 16 -13.88 -22.65 -5.57
C LEU A 16 -15.12 -22.18 -4.78
N PRO A 17 -14.99 -21.27 -3.82
CA PRO A 17 -16.17 -20.67 -3.21
C PRO A 17 -16.94 -19.88 -4.27
N PRO A 18 -18.29 -19.88 -4.24
CA PRO A 18 -19.08 -19.09 -5.17
C PRO A 18 -18.71 -17.63 -5.02
N SER A 19 -18.41 -16.98 -6.14
CA SER A 19 -18.05 -15.57 -6.20
C SER A 19 -18.97 -14.84 -7.17
N CYS A 20 -19.27 -13.58 -6.86
CA CYS A 20 -20.05 -12.71 -7.73
C CYS A 20 -19.27 -11.41 -7.95
N LEU A 21 -19.09 -11.03 -9.21
CA LEU A 21 -18.44 -9.78 -9.57
C LEU A 21 -19.49 -8.67 -9.63
N ILE A 22 -19.30 -7.63 -8.81
CA ILE A 22 -20.11 -6.42 -8.82
C ILE A 22 -19.29 -5.31 -9.47
N SER A 23 -19.80 -4.71 -10.55
CA SER A 23 -19.19 -3.54 -11.19
C SER A 23 -20.01 -2.30 -10.87
N VAL A 24 -19.33 -1.25 -10.38
CA VAL A 24 -19.94 0.05 -10.12
C VAL A 24 -19.33 1.05 -11.09
N TYR A 25 -20.18 1.77 -11.82
CA TYR A 25 -19.78 2.79 -12.79
C TYR A 25 -20.19 4.16 -12.27
N SER A 26 -19.27 5.13 -12.34
CA SER A 26 -19.59 6.52 -12.02
C SER A 26 -20.29 7.20 -13.19
N SER A 27 -21.33 7.97 -12.88
CA SER A 27 -21.95 8.94 -13.79
C SER A 27 -21.40 10.34 -13.49
N PRO A 28 -21.31 11.26 -14.46
CA PRO A 28 -20.87 12.64 -14.22
C PRO A 28 -21.65 13.36 -13.11
N ASP A 29 -22.91 12.98 -12.91
CA ASP A 29 -23.82 13.58 -11.91
C ASP A 29 -23.97 12.71 -10.63
N ALA A 30 -23.11 11.70 -10.45
CA ALA A 30 -23.22 10.80 -9.30
C ALA A 30 -22.76 11.47 -7.99
N VAL A 31 -23.49 11.22 -6.92
CA VAL A 31 -23.09 11.64 -5.57
C VAL A 31 -21.76 10.98 -5.16
N PRO A 32 -20.92 11.66 -4.34
CA PRO A 32 -19.56 11.18 -4.02
C PRO A 32 -19.50 9.84 -3.28
N THR A 33 -20.58 9.48 -2.58
CA THR A 33 -20.64 8.29 -1.74
C THR A 33 -21.90 7.50 -2.06
N LEU A 34 -21.73 6.21 -2.37
CA LEU A 34 -22.83 5.27 -2.58
C LEU A 34 -22.97 4.38 -1.34
N HIS A 35 -24.06 4.54 -0.60
CA HIS A 35 -24.45 3.62 0.46
C HIS A 35 -25.50 2.66 -0.08
N TYR A 36 -25.15 1.37 -0.17
CA TYR A 36 -26.09 0.33 -0.58
C TYR A 36 -25.96 -0.88 0.34
N SER A 37 -27.07 -1.31 0.91
CA SER A 37 -27.13 -2.50 1.77
C SER A 37 -27.44 -3.72 0.92
N VAL A 38 -26.67 -4.79 1.10
CA VAL A 38 -26.93 -6.09 0.46
C VAL A 38 -27.49 -7.03 1.53
N PRO A 39 -28.79 -7.36 1.52
CA PRO A 39 -29.35 -8.31 2.46
C PRO A 39 -28.81 -9.71 2.15
N VAL A 40 -28.45 -10.45 3.20
CA VAL A 40 -28.03 -11.85 3.08
C VAL A 40 -29.12 -12.70 3.72
N GLU A 41 -29.74 -13.58 2.94
CA GLU A 41 -30.78 -14.48 3.39
C GLU A 41 -30.27 -15.93 3.45
N GLY A 42 -30.78 -16.73 4.40
CA GLY A 42 -30.49 -18.17 4.47
C GLY A 42 -29.21 -18.57 5.22
N VAL A 43 -28.62 -17.69 6.03
CA VAL A 43 -27.39 -17.98 6.79
C VAL A 43 -27.72 -18.60 8.15
N ALA A 44 -27.37 -19.88 8.34
CA ALA A 44 -27.58 -20.59 9.60
C ALA A 44 -26.42 -20.40 10.61
N ASP A 45 -25.19 -20.26 10.12
CA ASP A 45 -23.95 -20.07 10.90
C ASP A 45 -23.21 -18.81 10.45
N PRO A 46 -22.42 -18.14 11.31
CA PRO A 46 -21.67 -16.95 10.92
C PRO A 46 -20.73 -17.18 9.72
N VAL A 47 -20.89 -16.40 8.65
CA VAL A 47 -20.06 -16.48 7.43
C VAL A 47 -19.15 -15.25 7.32
N THR A 48 -17.90 -15.46 6.93
CA THR A 48 -16.95 -14.38 6.60
C THR A 48 -17.10 -13.98 5.13
N PHE A 49 -17.35 -12.69 4.88
CA PHE A 49 -17.40 -12.11 3.54
C PHE A 49 -16.08 -11.43 3.18
N TYR A 50 -15.57 -11.72 1.98
CA TYR A 50 -14.38 -11.08 1.44
C TYR A 50 -14.76 -10.14 0.29
N ILE A 51 -14.46 -8.83 0.45
CA ILE A 51 -14.69 -7.82 -0.60
C ILE A 51 -13.35 -7.43 -1.20
N GLN A 52 -13.14 -7.82 -2.46
CA GLN A 52 -11.95 -7.44 -3.22
C GLN A 52 -12.29 -6.26 -4.15
N MET A 53 -11.66 -5.10 -3.92
CA MET A 53 -11.84 -3.90 -4.74
C MET A 53 -10.66 -3.70 -5.68
N SER A 54 -10.93 -3.54 -6.98
CA SER A 54 -9.92 -3.22 -7.99
C SER A 54 -10.45 -2.16 -8.96
N GLN A 55 -9.65 -1.13 -9.25
CA GLN A 55 -10.01 -0.13 -10.25
C GLN A 55 -9.68 -0.65 -11.66
N ARG A 56 -10.66 -0.59 -12.57
CA ARG A 56 -10.45 -0.93 -13.98
C ARG A 56 -9.88 0.29 -14.70
N THR A 57 -8.58 0.28 -14.99
CA THR A 57 -7.96 1.29 -15.85
C THR A 57 -8.43 1.09 -17.29
N ALA A 58 -9.22 2.04 -17.81
CA ALA A 58 -9.54 2.09 -19.23
C ALA A 58 -8.28 2.47 -20.02
N HIS A 59 -7.80 1.59 -20.89
CA HIS A 59 -6.79 1.94 -21.89
C HIS A 59 -7.44 2.86 -22.92
N HIS A 60 -7.19 4.16 -22.83
CA HIS A 60 -7.49 5.09 -23.92
C HIS A 60 -6.39 4.97 -24.98
N THR A 61 -6.65 4.16 -26.01
CA THR A 61 -5.88 4.13 -27.24
C THR A 61 -6.11 5.45 -27.99
N ALA A 62 -5.19 6.41 -27.89
CA ALA A 62 -5.18 7.60 -28.73
C ALA A 62 -4.36 7.31 -29.99
N VAL A 63 -5.07 7.24 -31.11
CA VAL A 63 -4.55 7.08 -32.48
C VAL A 63 -3.69 8.29 -32.85
N ALA A 64 -2.48 8.03 -33.33
CA ALA A 64 -1.59 9.02 -33.91
C ALA A 64 -2.13 9.51 -35.27
N ALA A 65 -2.21 10.83 -35.45
CA ALA A 65 -2.41 11.45 -36.75
C ALA A 65 -1.24 12.41 -37.03
N ASN A 66 -0.40 12.02 -37.98
CA ASN A 66 0.61 12.87 -38.60
C ASN A 66 -0.07 13.79 -39.64
N ALA A 67 0.24 15.08 -39.62
CA ALA A 67 0.21 15.94 -40.80
C ALA A 67 1.21 17.08 -40.63
N ALA A 68 2.14 17.19 -41.58
CA ALA A 68 3.17 18.22 -41.67
C ALA A 68 2.71 19.37 -42.57
N SER A 69 3.06 20.61 -42.21
CA SER A 69 3.28 21.81 -43.06
C SER A 69 3.53 22.97 -42.09
N GLY A 70 4.66 23.68 -42.01
CA GLY A 70 5.35 24.47 -43.03
C GLY A 70 5.57 25.87 -42.42
N ASN A 71 6.85 26.26 -42.28
CA ASN A 71 7.49 27.59 -42.08
C ASN A 71 6.83 28.73 -41.26
N ASP A 72 7.57 29.29 -40.29
CA ASP A 72 8.31 30.59 -40.39
C ASP A 72 8.83 31.06 -39.02
N GLU A 73 9.95 31.80 -39.03
CA GLU A 73 10.71 32.27 -37.87
C GLU A 73 9.94 33.24 -36.97
N THR A 74 9.91 32.96 -35.67
CA THR A 74 10.07 33.98 -34.62
C THR A 74 10.36 33.28 -33.29
N ILE A 75 11.49 33.61 -32.69
CA ILE A 75 11.84 33.18 -31.33
C ILE A 75 11.04 34.05 -30.35
N PRO A 76 10.13 33.49 -29.53
CA PRO A 76 9.99 33.93 -28.17
C PRO A 76 10.74 32.94 -27.29
N VAL A 77 11.73 33.46 -26.57
CA VAL A 77 12.29 32.81 -25.38
C VAL A 77 11.15 32.69 -24.36
N LEU A 78 10.29 31.68 -24.53
CA LEU A 78 9.49 31.18 -23.44
C LEU A 78 10.38 30.19 -22.72
N THR A 79 10.96 30.70 -21.63
CA THR A 79 11.54 29.92 -20.55
C THR A 79 10.85 28.57 -20.46
N LYS A 80 11.51 27.57 -21.05
CA LYS A 80 11.24 26.16 -20.81
C LYS A 80 11.56 26.01 -19.33
N ARG A 81 10.59 26.31 -18.46
CA ARG A 81 10.58 25.83 -17.09
C ARG A 81 10.67 24.33 -17.26
N ARG A 82 11.90 23.86 -17.17
CA ARG A 82 12.27 22.53 -16.71
C ARG A 82 11.16 22.16 -15.73
N ARG A 83 10.27 21.24 -16.11
CA ARG A 83 9.35 20.67 -15.13
C ARG A 83 10.29 20.00 -14.15
N GLU A 84 10.55 20.74 -13.07
CA GLU A 84 11.16 20.30 -11.84
C GLU A 84 10.54 18.93 -11.56
N GLY A 85 11.39 17.91 -11.42
CA GLY A 85 10.98 16.52 -11.30
C GLY A 85 9.95 16.40 -10.19
N GLY A 86 8.68 16.36 -10.57
CA GLY A 86 7.59 16.18 -9.63
C GLY A 86 7.77 14.80 -9.01
N PHE A 87 7.81 14.75 -7.69
CA PHE A 87 7.78 13.48 -6.98
C PHE A 87 6.49 12.73 -7.37
N ASP A 88 6.64 11.62 -8.09
CA ASP A 88 5.51 10.77 -8.45
C ASP A 88 5.19 9.83 -7.29
N ILE A 89 4.24 10.27 -6.46
CA ILE A 89 3.77 9.51 -5.29
C ILE A 89 3.21 8.15 -5.66
N LYS A 90 2.58 7.99 -6.83
CA LYS A 90 2.01 6.70 -7.26
C LYS A 90 3.14 5.71 -7.54
N THR A 91 4.15 6.17 -8.27
CA THR A 91 5.36 5.39 -8.53
C THR A 91 6.10 5.05 -7.23
N ALA A 92 6.18 5.98 -6.28
CA ALA A 92 6.81 5.73 -4.98
C ALA A 92 6.06 4.65 -4.15
N LYS A 93 4.73 4.76 -4.03
CA LYS A 93 3.89 3.75 -3.36
C LYS A 93 4.06 2.36 -3.99
N GLN A 94 4.11 2.30 -5.33
CA GLN A 94 4.34 1.04 -6.06
C GLN A 94 5.71 0.45 -5.76
N LYS A 95 6.78 1.26 -5.79
CA LYS A 95 8.13 0.82 -5.45
C LYS A 95 8.22 0.29 -4.00
N ILE A 96 7.60 0.97 -3.04
CA ILE A 96 7.53 0.50 -1.63
C ILE A 96 6.79 -0.84 -1.54
N LYS A 97 5.61 -0.94 -2.16
CA LYS A 97 4.83 -2.19 -2.20
C LYS A 97 5.64 -3.33 -2.82
N GLN A 98 6.35 -3.07 -3.91
CA GLN A 98 7.17 -4.06 -4.60
C GLN A 98 8.29 -4.58 -3.68
N VAL A 99 9.00 -3.69 -2.98
CA VAL A 99 10.01 -4.10 -1.99
C VAL A 99 9.41 -4.98 -0.90
N MET A 100 8.21 -4.68 -0.40
CA MET A 100 7.55 -5.52 0.61
C MET A 100 7.25 -6.92 0.09
N ILE A 101 6.77 -7.04 -1.15
CA ILE A 101 6.44 -8.33 -1.79
C ILE A 101 7.70 -9.17 -2.04
N GLU A 102 8.74 -8.57 -2.63
CA GLU A 102 9.98 -9.26 -2.98
C GLU A 102 10.75 -9.81 -1.78
N ASN A 103 10.52 -9.24 -0.59
CA ASN A 103 11.21 -9.59 0.65
C ASN A 103 10.31 -10.28 1.65
N HIS A 104 9.08 -10.62 1.25
CA HIS A 104 8.04 -11.12 2.14
C HIS A 104 8.50 -12.36 2.92
N THR A 105 8.94 -13.41 2.22
CA THR A 105 9.36 -14.68 2.85
C THR A 105 10.51 -14.49 3.83
N ASP A 106 11.52 -13.69 3.44
CA ASP A 106 12.68 -13.41 4.28
C ASP A 106 12.28 -12.67 5.57
N PHE A 107 11.45 -11.63 5.44
CA PHE A 107 11.00 -10.85 6.60
C PHE A 107 10.01 -11.61 7.47
N ALA A 108 9.09 -12.38 6.89
CA ALA A 108 8.18 -13.24 7.63
C ALA A 108 8.97 -14.23 8.50
N GLY A 109 9.99 -14.90 7.93
CA GLY A 109 10.85 -15.82 8.67
C GLY A 109 11.69 -15.13 9.75
N LEU A 110 12.26 -13.95 9.47
CA LEU A 110 13.07 -13.19 10.44
C LEU A 110 12.24 -12.63 11.60
N LEU A 111 10.97 -12.29 11.36
CA LEU A 111 10.10 -11.69 12.37
C LEU A 111 9.26 -12.72 13.12
N GLN A 112 9.19 -13.98 12.68
CA GLN A 112 8.22 -14.99 13.16
C GLN A 112 8.19 -15.14 14.69
N PHE A 113 9.34 -15.08 15.35
CA PHE A 113 9.45 -15.24 16.81
C PHE A 113 9.30 -13.93 17.60
N SER A 114 9.18 -12.80 16.91
CA SER A 114 9.13 -11.46 17.48
C SER A 114 7.86 -10.70 17.11
N LEU A 115 6.91 -11.34 16.41
CA LEU A 115 5.68 -10.69 15.94
C LEU A 115 4.90 -10.02 17.07
N VAL A 116 4.86 -10.61 18.26
CA VAL A 116 4.18 -10.01 19.43
C VAL A 116 4.83 -8.68 19.83
N HIS A 117 6.16 -8.64 19.90
CA HIS A 117 6.90 -7.42 20.27
C HIS A 117 6.78 -6.34 19.19
N VAL A 118 6.88 -6.75 17.92
CA VAL A 118 6.68 -5.88 16.76
C VAL A 118 5.27 -5.28 16.76
N ALA A 119 4.26 -6.12 16.95
CA ALA A 119 2.86 -5.68 16.96
C ALA A 119 2.58 -4.71 18.11
N ASN A 120 3.13 -4.94 19.31
CA ASN A 120 3.01 -3.99 20.41
C ASN A 120 3.58 -2.61 20.05
N LYS A 121 4.77 -2.56 19.43
CA LYS A 121 5.36 -1.29 18.99
C LYS A 121 4.56 -0.61 17.89
N LEU A 122 4.06 -1.35 16.93
CA LEU A 122 3.22 -0.81 15.87
C LEU A 122 1.84 -0.34 16.36
N PHE A 123 1.31 -0.98 17.41
CA PHE A 123 0.07 -0.56 18.06
C PHE A 123 0.26 0.75 18.85
N GLU A 124 1.37 0.88 19.58
CA GLU A 124 1.74 2.12 20.29
C GLU A 124 1.75 3.36 19.36
N VAL A 125 2.17 3.16 18.11
CA VAL A 125 2.21 4.22 17.07
C VAL A 125 0.98 4.21 16.14
N HIS A 126 -0.09 3.52 16.51
CA HIS A 126 -1.36 3.46 15.77
C HIS A 126 -1.27 2.98 14.32
N MET A 127 -0.25 2.19 13.97
CA MET A 127 -0.11 1.60 12.64
C MET A 127 -0.91 0.32 12.43
N ILE A 128 -1.27 -0.36 13.53
CA ILE A 128 -2.12 -1.54 13.50
C ILE A 128 -3.26 -1.41 14.51
N PRO A 129 -4.43 -2.02 14.24
CA PRO A 129 -5.55 -1.99 15.15
C PRO A 129 -5.40 -3.07 16.26
N PRO A 130 -6.19 -2.98 17.35
CA PRO A 130 -6.14 -3.92 18.47
C PRO A 130 -6.29 -5.39 18.07
N GLU A 131 -7.06 -5.68 17.02
CA GLU A 131 -7.31 -7.03 16.53
C GLU A 131 -6.02 -7.67 16.00
N VAL A 132 -5.22 -6.91 15.24
CA VAL A 132 -3.93 -7.36 14.72
C VAL A 132 -2.89 -7.42 15.83
N GLN A 133 -2.96 -6.53 16.82
CA GLN A 133 -2.08 -6.60 17.99
C GLN A 133 -2.29 -7.89 18.79
N LYS A 134 -3.55 -8.30 19.00
CA LYS A 134 -3.91 -9.50 19.79
C LYS A 134 -3.55 -10.81 19.10
N SER A 135 -3.61 -10.85 17.77
CA SER A 135 -3.27 -12.03 16.96
C SER A 135 -2.38 -11.63 15.78
N PRO A 136 -1.09 -11.34 16.05
CA PRO A 136 -0.24 -10.76 15.03
C PRO A 136 0.25 -11.81 14.04
N THR A 137 0.00 -11.54 12.77
CA THR A 137 0.68 -12.21 11.65
C THR A 137 1.46 -11.16 10.86
N TYR A 138 2.54 -11.59 10.22
CA TYR A 138 3.29 -10.69 9.33
C TYR A 138 2.38 -10.11 8.23
N ASP A 139 1.52 -10.94 7.65
CA ASP A 139 0.57 -10.54 6.60
C ASP A 139 -0.41 -9.48 7.06
N ALA A 140 -0.99 -9.63 8.26
CA ALA A 140 -1.92 -8.64 8.80
C ALA A 140 -1.23 -7.29 9.03
N ILE A 141 0.00 -7.32 9.60
CA ILE A 141 0.81 -6.12 9.81
C ILE A 141 1.12 -5.40 8.49
N VAL A 142 1.61 -6.15 7.49
CA VAL A 142 1.93 -5.61 6.17
C VAL A 142 0.68 -5.07 5.47
N THR A 143 -0.46 -5.76 5.61
CA THR A 143 -1.73 -5.32 5.05
C THR A 143 -2.18 -3.99 5.65
N CYS A 144 -2.09 -3.81 6.97
CA CYS A 144 -2.38 -2.53 7.62
C CYS A 144 -1.48 -1.41 7.10
N PHE A 145 -0.16 -1.65 7.06
CA PHE A 145 0.82 -0.70 6.55
C PHE A 145 0.53 -0.27 5.10
N LEU A 146 0.32 -1.24 4.19
CA LEU A 146 0.07 -0.96 2.77
C LEU A 146 -1.29 -0.30 2.53
N SER A 147 -2.30 -0.64 3.33
CA SER A 147 -3.64 -0.05 3.21
C SER A 147 -3.62 1.43 3.57
N MET A 148 -2.96 1.80 4.68
CA MET A 148 -2.80 3.19 5.07
C MET A 148 -1.90 3.94 4.07
N MET A 149 -0.82 3.33 3.60
CA MET A 149 0.03 3.92 2.55
C MET A 149 -0.75 4.29 1.29
N ASN A 150 -1.72 3.47 0.86
CA ASN A 150 -2.48 3.70 -0.36
C ASN A 150 -3.34 4.97 -0.34
N ILE A 151 -3.77 5.44 0.84
CA ILE A 151 -4.63 6.62 0.98
C ILE A 151 -3.85 7.94 1.15
N LEU A 152 -2.52 7.90 1.25
CA LEU A 152 -1.69 9.10 1.48
C LEU A 152 -1.47 9.89 0.19
N ASP A 153 -1.77 11.19 0.15
CA ASP A 153 -1.71 11.96 -1.10
C ASP A 153 -0.47 12.86 -1.23
N SER A 154 0.33 12.97 -0.17
CA SER A 154 1.53 13.80 -0.16
C SER A 154 2.82 13.01 0.07
N LYS A 155 3.94 13.62 -0.35
CA LYS A 155 5.28 13.09 -0.08
C LYS A 155 5.55 13.03 1.43
N SER A 156 5.21 14.09 2.17
CA SER A 156 5.46 14.17 3.61
C SER A 156 4.71 13.09 4.38
N ASP A 157 3.44 12.85 4.06
CA ASP A 157 2.66 11.83 4.76
C ASP A 157 3.22 10.43 4.46
N LEU A 158 3.65 10.20 3.22
CA LEU A 158 4.28 8.94 2.83
C LEU A 158 5.63 8.72 3.54
N GLU A 159 6.45 9.77 3.67
CA GLU A 159 7.70 9.73 4.43
C GLU A 159 7.43 9.45 5.91
N GLU A 160 6.52 10.20 6.53
CA GLU A 160 6.12 10.03 7.92
C GLU A 160 5.65 8.59 8.17
N HIS A 161 4.71 8.10 7.37
CA HIS A 161 4.19 6.74 7.48
C HIS A 161 5.30 5.68 7.37
N CYS A 162 6.20 5.80 6.39
CA CYS A 162 7.32 4.88 6.26
C CYS A 162 8.29 4.96 7.44
N MET A 163 8.61 6.18 7.90
CA MET A 163 9.53 6.39 9.00
C MET A 163 8.97 5.86 10.32
N THR A 164 7.70 6.13 10.63
CA THR A 164 7.03 5.60 11.83
C THR A 164 7.06 4.08 11.86
N PHE A 165 6.83 3.41 10.72
CA PHE A 165 6.95 1.96 10.62
C PHE A 165 8.38 1.47 10.91
N LEU A 166 9.38 2.09 10.29
CA LEU A 166 10.78 1.72 10.47
C LEU A 166 11.27 1.99 11.89
N GLU A 167 10.87 3.10 12.50
CA GLU A 167 11.22 3.46 13.88
C GLU A 167 10.56 2.50 14.88
N ALA A 168 9.30 2.13 14.68
CA ALA A 168 8.63 1.12 15.50
C ALA A 168 9.37 -0.22 15.45
N LEU A 169 9.76 -0.69 14.26
CA LEU A 169 10.57 -1.91 14.12
C LEU A 169 11.93 -1.77 14.80
N SER A 170 12.63 -0.65 14.59
CA SER A 170 13.93 -0.38 15.20
C SER A 170 13.85 -0.33 16.73
N SER A 171 12.76 0.18 17.30
CA SER A 171 12.58 0.31 18.75
C SER A 171 12.47 -1.03 19.50
N VAL A 172 12.17 -2.13 18.79
CA VAL A 172 12.18 -3.48 19.37
C VAL A 172 13.63 -3.94 19.68
N GLY A 173 14.60 -3.45 18.90
CA GLY A 173 16.02 -3.80 19.05
C GLY A 173 16.42 -5.16 18.46
N GLY A 174 17.67 -5.55 18.70
CA GLY A 174 18.20 -6.88 18.38
C GLY A 174 18.10 -7.24 16.88
N PRO A 175 17.68 -8.46 16.52
CA PRO A 175 17.50 -8.85 15.12
C PRO A 175 16.51 -7.98 14.35
N ILE A 176 15.50 -7.42 15.03
CA ILE A 176 14.43 -6.62 14.41
C ILE A 176 14.95 -5.26 13.97
N GLU A 177 15.84 -4.66 14.74
CA GLU A 177 16.53 -3.43 14.35
C GLU A 177 17.33 -3.62 13.05
N ARG A 178 17.98 -4.79 12.88
CA ARG A 178 18.68 -5.13 11.64
C ARG A 178 17.72 -5.30 10.46
N VAL A 179 16.54 -5.87 10.69
CA VAL A 179 15.47 -5.96 9.67
C VAL A 179 15.01 -4.57 9.26
N ALA A 180 14.75 -3.69 10.23
CA ALA A 180 14.36 -2.30 9.97
C ALA A 180 15.42 -1.55 9.14
N LYS A 181 16.71 -1.72 9.49
CA LYS A 181 17.83 -1.15 8.72
C LYS A 181 17.86 -1.66 7.28
N ARG A 182 17.74 -2.98 7.09
CA ARG A 182 17.76 -3.61 5.75
C ARG A 182 16.56 -3.19 4.91
N LEU A 183 15.37 -3.04 5.52
CA LEU A 183 14.17 -2.55 4.83
C LEU A 183 14.36 -1.09 4.40
N ARG A 184 14.88 -0.23 5.28
CA ARG A 184 15.22 1.15 4.96
C ARG A 184 16.17 1.24 3.77
N GLU A 185 17.25 0.47 3.77
CA GLU A 185 18.21 0.42 2.67
C GLU A 185 17.52 0.04 1.34
N LYS A 186 16.69 -1.01 1.35
CA LYS A 186 15.96 -1.44 0.15
C LYS A 186 14.98 -0.38 -0.36
N TRP A 187 14.25 0.31 0.53
CA TRP A 187 13.36 1.40 0.13
C TRP A 187 14.15 2.59 -0.44
N THR A 188 15.23 3.02 0.22
CA THR A 188 16.11 4.10 -0.28
C THR A 188 16.64 3.78 -1.68
N THR A 189 17.11 2.55 -1.90
CA THR A 189 17.59 2.09 -3.21
C THR A 189 16.47 2.08 -4.24
N ALA A 190 15.33 1.46 -3.93
CA ALA A 190 14.21 1.36 -4.88
C ALA A 190 13.68 2.75 -5.29
N LEU A 191 13.64 3.69 -4.35
CA LEU A 191 13.16 5.04 -4.55
C LEU A 191 14.23 5.99 -5.11
N GLU A 192 15.46 5.51 -5.36
CA GLU A 192 16.58 6.33 -5.87
C GLU A 192 16.82 7.59 -5.01
N GLY A 193 16.60 7.49 -3.69
CA GLY A 193 16.70 8.61 -2.76
C GLY A 193 15.59 9.66 -2.85
N ALA A 194 14.49 9.38 -3.57
CA ALA A 194 13.37 10.33 -3.70
C ALA A 194 12.65 10.63 -2.37
N LEU A 195 12.66 9.66 -1.44
CA LEU A 195 12.22 9.82 -0.06
C LEU A 195 13.42 9.92 0.88
N GLN A 196 13.33 10.83 1.85
CA GLN A 196 14.33 10.99 2.89
C GLN A 196 13.92 10.22 4.13
N PHE A 197 14.61 9.11 4.39
CA PHE A 197 14.46 8.33 5.62
C PHE A 197 15.58 8.64 6.60
N GLU A 198 15.85 9.92 6.88
CA GLU A 198 16.86 10.27 7.87
C GLU A 198 16.44 9.80 9.27
N GLN A 199 17.37 9.24 10.03
CA GLN A 199 17.12 8.87 11.41
C GLN A 199 17.03 10.13 12.25
N SER A 200 15.98 10.23 13.07
CA SER A 200 15.91 11.15 14.20
C SER A 200 16.99 10.80 15.22
N VAL A 201 18.26 11.11 14.95
CA VAL A 201 19.33 10.96 15.94
C VAL A 201 19.07 11.99 17.03
N LYS A 202 18.37 11.58 18.09
CA LYS A 202 18.45 12.27 19.38
C LYS A 202 19.90 12.16 19.84
N ARG A 203 20.74 13.13 19.45
CA ARG A 203 22.02 13.37 20.09
C ARG A 203 21.72 13.71 21.54
N VAL A 204 21.68 12.70 22.40
CA VAL A 204 21.94 12.91 23.82
C VAL A 204 23.37 13.43 23.88
N ARG A 205 23.52 14.76 23.98
CA ARG A 205 24.75 15.35 24.47
C ARG A 205 24.86 14.89 25.92
N THR A 206 25.63 13.84 26.17
CA THR A 206 26.24 13.63 27.48
C THR A 206 27.20 14.80 27.69
N ASN A 207 26.71 15.86 28.33
CA ASN A 207 27.59 16.77 29.03
C ASN A 207 28.05 16.02 30.27
N ASP A 208 29.19 15.33 30.15
CA ASP A 208 29.95 14.91 31.32
C ASP A 208 30.48 16.18 32.01
N GLN A 209 30.21 16.26 33.30
CA GLN A 209 30.75 17.22 34.24
C GLN A 209 31.82 16.52 35.08
#